data_AF-A0A0B8PFC0-F1
#
_entry.id   AF-A0A0B8PFC0-F1
#
_cell.length_a   1.000
_cell.length_b   1.000
_cell.length_c   1.000
_cell.angle_alpha   90.00
_cell.angle_beta   90.00
_cell.angle_gamma   90.00
#
_symmetry.space_group_name_H-M   'P 1'
#
loop_
_entity.id
_entity.type
_entity.pdbx_description
1 polymer ?
#
loop_
_entity_poly.entity_id
_entity_poly.type
_entity_poly.pdbx_seq_one_letter_code
_entity_poly.pdbx_strand_id
1 'polypeptide(L)'
;MQPSEIAAFEKEYGYEPTALVVALDALGIFVHQDNPIQGLNFVQLDAIFSATHFCGSEQNIQSWSELGVTQPWGRLKIQKFGRNSVSGTHGVFKSKVLCGGDFSNSVNEMLGASSVVQAVASTPLP
;
A
#
# COMPACT_ATOMS: atom_id res chain seq x y z
N MET A 1 -4.25 -17.10 -2.11
CA MET A 1 -4.49 -17.69 -3.45
C MET A 1 -5.82 -17.14 -3.93
N GLN A 2 -5.87 -16.60 -5.14
CA GLN A 2 -7.10 -16.06 -5.72
C GLN A 2 -8.09 -17.20 -5.97
N PRO A 3 -9.41 -16.95 -5.89
CA PRO A 3 -10.43 -17.99 -6.17
C PRO A 3 -10.27 -18.64 -7.55
N SER A 4 -9.80 -17.88 -8.56
CA SER A 4 -9.54 -18.39 -9.91
C SER A 4 -8.37 -19.38 -9.96
N GLU A 5 -7.34 -19.18 -9.15
CA GLU A 5 -6.18 -20.08 -9.07
C GLU A 5 -6.58 -21.42 -8.43
N ILE A 6 -7.42 -21.37 -7.38
CA ILE A 6 -7.95 -22.56 -6.71
C ILE A 6 -8.82 -23.36 -7.68
N ALA A 7 -9.77 -22.71 -8.36
CA ALA A 7 -10.66 -23.37 -9.31
C ALA A 7 -9.90 -24.00 -10.50
N ALA A 8 -8.83 -23.36 -10.98
CA ALA A 8 -7.98 -23.92 -12.02
C ALA A 8 -7.22 -25.17 -11.55
N PHE A 9 -6.71 -25.16 -10.31
CA PHE A 9 -6.02 -26.32 -9.72
C PHE A 9 -6.99 -27.50 -9.53
N GLU A 10 -8.16 -27.27 -8.94
CA GLU A 10 -9.16 -28.32 -8.73
C GLU A 10 -9.62 -28.95 -10.04
N LYS A 11 -9.79 -28.13 -11.09
CA LYS A 11 -10.16 -28.63 -12.41
C LYS A 11 -9.13 -29.59 -13.00
N GLU A 12 -7.85 -29.35 -12.75
CA GLU A 12 -6.75 -30.17 -13.28
C GLU A 12 -6.51 -31.42 -12.41
N TYR A 13 -6.56 -31.29 -11.08
CA TYR A 13 -6.10 -32.33 -10.16
C TYR A 13 -7.21 -33.04 -9.38
N GLY A 14 -8.43 -32.52 -9.38
CA GLY A 14 -9.60 -33.15 -8.74
C GLY A 14 -9.70 -32.98 -7.22
N TYR A 15 -8.89 -32.12 -6.61
CA TYR A 15 -8.93 -31.80 -5.19
C TYR A 15 -8.39 -30.37 -4.91
N GLU A 16 -8.70 -29.83 -3.73
CA GLU A 16 -8.25 -28.50 -3.32
C GLU A 16 -6.72 -28.43 -3.09
N PRO A 17 -6.06 -27.32 -3.49
CA PRO A 17 -4.64 -27.14 -3.21
C PRO A 17 -4.38 -27.03 -1.69
N THR A 18 -3.33 -27.71 -1.21
CA THR A 18 -2.92 -27.59 0.20
C THR A 18 -2.09 -26.33 0.42
N ALA A 19 -2.60 -25.39 1.21
CA ALA A 19 -1.86 -24.19 1.58
C ALA A 19 -0.85 -24.48 2.70
N LEU A 20 0.44 -24.24 2.44
CA LEU A 20 1.51 -24.37 3.43
C LEU A 20 1.99 -22.98 3.86
N VAL A 21 1.88 -22.68 5.16
CA VAL A 21 2.38 -21.43 5.73
C VAL A 21 3.89 -21.55 5.93
N VAL A 22 4.65 -20.77 5.15
CA VAL A 22 6.12 -20.85 5.14
C VAL A 22 6.79 -19.87 6.10
N ALA A 23 6.20 -18.69 6.32
CA ALA A 23 6.76 -17.63 7.16
C ALA A 23 5.71 -16.60 7.59
N LEU A 24 6.02 -15.85 8.64
CA LEU A 24 5.37 -14.58 8.97
C LEU A 24 6.28 -13.44 8.52
N ASP A 25 5.71 -12.46 7.83
CA ASP A 25 6.43 -11.30 7.32
C ASP A 25 5.68 -10.01 7.65
N ALA A 26 6.42 -8.92 7.83
CA ALA A 26 5.86 -7.61 8.13
C ALA A 26 5.67 -6.80 6.84
N LEU A 27 4.59 -6.01 6.78
CA LEU A 27 4.43 -5.00 5.76
C LEU A 27 5.13 -3.71 6.19
N GLY A 28 6.11 -3.27 5.41
CA GLY A 28 6.80 -2.00 5.63
C GLY A 28 6.13 -0.83 4.91
N ILE A 29 5.94 0.28 5.63
CA ILE A 29 5.62 1.59 5.05
C ILE A 29 6.88 2.43 5.11
N PHE A 30 7.31 2.97 3.97
CA PHE A 30 8.52 3.79 3.89
C PHE A 30 8.16 5.20 3.47
N VAL A 31 8.87 6.15 4.06
CA VAL A 31 8.88 7.55 3.65
C VAL A 31 10.33 7.93 3.35
N HIS A 32 10.52 9.04 2.64
CA HIS A 32 11.86 9.58 2.41
C HIS A 32 12.57 9.83 3.76
N GLN A 33 13.87 9.57 3.86
CA GLN A 33 14.64 9.64 5.11
C GLN A 33 14.54 11.00 5.83
N ASP A 34 14.45 12.09 5.07
CA ASP A 34 14.37 13.46 5.60
C ASP A 34 12.93 13.92 5.91
N ASN A 35 11.92 13.07 5.72
CA ASN A 35 10.54 13.39 6.07
C ASN A 35 10.34 13.26 7.59
N PRO A 36 9.86 14.31 8.28
CA PRO A 36 9.81 14.33 9.74
C PRO A 36 8.62 13.57 10.35
N ILE A 37 7.75 12.94 9.54
CA ILE A 37 6.59 12.21 10.04
C ILE A 37 7.01 11.10 11.01
N GLN A 38 6.35 11.06 12.18
CA GLN A 38 6.69 10.11 13.25
C GLN A 38 5.98 8.77 13.08
N GLY A 39 4.83 8.76 12.42
CA GLY A 39 4.03 7.56 12.20
C GLY A 39 2.69 7.89 11.58
N LEU A 40 2.01 6.84 11.11
CA LEU A 40 0.69 6.91 10.50
C LEU A 40 -0.17 5.77 11.05
N ASN A 41 -1.43 6.05 11.32
CA ASN A 41 -2.41 5.02 11.66
C ASN A 41 -3.16 4.51 10.41
N PHE A 42 -3.98 3.46 10.55
CA PHE A 42 -4.70 2.89 9.41
C PHE A 42 -5.72 3.83 8.77
N VAL A 43 -6.38 4.69 9.56
CA VAL A 43 -7.31 5.71 9.02
C VAL A 43 -6.55 6.68 8.11
N GLN A 44 -5.37 7.13 8.52
CA GLN A 44 -4.51 8.02 7.72
C GLN A 44 -3.94 7.30 6.50
N LEU A 45 -3.46 6.06 6.63
CA LEU A 45 -2.94 5.29 5.51
C LEU A 45 -4.02 5.03 4.45
N ASP A 46 -5.23 4.68 4.88
CA ASP A 46 -6.38 4.54 4.01
C ASP A 46 -6.74 5.87 3.33
N ALA A 47 -6.80 6.96 4.09
CA ALA A 47 -7.03 8.31 3.56
C ALA A 47 -5.99 8.74 2.51
N ILE A 48 -4.75 8.24 2.57
CA ILE A 48 -3.68 8.54 1.62
C ILE A 48 -3.76 7.63 0.39
N PHE A 49 -3.91 6.32 0.60
CA PHE A 49 -3.70 5.31 -0.45
C PHE A 49 -4.98 4.87 -1.16
N SER A 50 -6.16 4.99 -0.55
CA SER A 50 -7.40 4.49 -1.15
C SER A 50 -8.17 5.53 -1.96
N ALA A 51 -9.08 5.03 -2.80
CA ALA A 51 -10.15 5.80 -3.42
C ALA A 51 -11.48 5.70 -2.64
N THR A 52 -11.54 4.82 -1.62
CA THR A 52 -12.80 4.34 -1.03
C THR A 52 -12.97 4.72 0.43
N HIS A 53 -11.87 4.90 1.15
CA HIS A 53 -11.84 5.39 2.54
C HIS A 53 -12.62 4.53 3.56
N PHE A 54 -12.61 3.21 3.37
CA PHE A 54 -13.40 2.26 4.18
C PHE A 54 -12.94 2.11 5.64
N CYS A 55 -11.77 2.64 6.00
CA CYS A 55 -11.33 2.72 7.39
C CYS A 55 -11.96 3.89 8.16
N GLY A 56 -12.83 4.69 7.52
CA GLY A 56 -13.65 5.71 8.19
C GLY A 56 -13.15 7.14 8.07
N SER A 57 -12.20 7.42 7.18
CA SER A 57 -11.85 8.80 6.85
C SER A 57 -12.92 9.42 5.96
N GLU A 58 -13.35 10.64 6.26
CA GLU A 58 -14.26 11.40 5.39
C GLU A 58 -13.51 12.20 4.31
N GLN A 59 -12.19 12.34 4.47
CA GLN A 59 -11.36 13.18 3.61
C GLN A 59 -10.14 12.43 3.11
N ASN A 60 -9.75 12.79 1.89
CA ASN A 60 -8.57 12.26 1.22
C ASN A 60 -7.37 13.12 1.59
N ILE A 61 -6.31 12.50 2.10
CA ILE A 61 -5.08 13.20 2.50
C ILE A 61 -4.14 13.28 1.31
N GLN A 62 -3.87 14.51 0.85
CA GLN A 62 -3.11 14.75 -0.39
C GLN A 62 -1.75 15.41 -0.15
N SER A 63 -1.51 15.98 1.02
CA SER A 63 -0.30 16.71 1.37
C SER A 63 0.17 16.39 2.78
N TRP A 64 1.46 16.64 3.04
CA TRP A 64 2.03 16.36 4.35
C TRP A 64 1.52 17.31 5.44
N SER A 65 1.08 18.53 5.09
CA SER A 65 0.52 19.48 6.07
C SER A 65 -0.77 19.00 6.70
N GLU A 66 -1.58 18.23 5.97
CA GLU A 66 -2.80 17.58 6.50
C GLU A 66 -2.50 16.51 7.56
N LEU A 67 -1.24 16.06 7.65
CA LEU A 67 -0.73 15.15 8.68
C LEU A 67 0.02 15.88 9.80
N GLY A 68 -0.06 17.22 9.83
CA GLY A 68 0.64 18.05 10.82
C GLY A 68 2.12 18.27 10.54
N VAL A 69 2.62 17.89 9.35
CA VAL A 69 4.02 18.13 8.97
C VAL A 69 4.19 19.59 8.56
N THR A 70 5.17 20.26 9.16
CA THR A 70 5.51 21.66 8.87
C THR A 70 6.42 21.79 7.65
N GLN A 71 6.77 23.03 7.30
CA GLN A 71 7.71 23.32 6.22
C GLN A 71 9.11 22.71 6.48
N PRO A 72 9.86 22.34 5.42
CA PRO A 72 9.51 22.50 4.01
C PRO A 72 8.61 21.38 3.47
N TRP A 73 8.46 20.26 4.19
CA TRP A 73 7.67 19.10 3.73
C TRP A 73 6.17 19.39 3.63
N GLY A 74 5.62 20.21 4.52
CA GLY A 74 4.20 20.54 4.55
C GLY A 74 3.64 21.17 3.27
N ARG A 75 4.48 21.82 2.44
CA ARG A 75 4.05 22.36 1.12
C ARG A 75 3.95 21.30 0.02
N LEU A 76 4.51 20.11 0.26
CA LEU A 76 4.58 19.07 -0.74
C LEU A 76 3.33 18.20 -0.73
N LYS A 77 2.89 17.82 -1.93
CA LYS A 77 1.91 16.74 -2.10
C LYS A 77 2.56 15.39 -1.82
N ILE A 78 1.76 14.44 -1.36
CA ILE A 78 2.19 13.07 -1.12
C ILE A 78 2.24 12.35 -2.47
N GLN A 79 3.44 11.96 -2.89
CA GLN A 79 3.63 11.02 -3.99
C GLN A 79 3.61 9.60 -3.43
N LYS A 80 2.85 8.72 -4.09
CA LYS A 80 2.55 7.37 -3.59
C LYS A 80 3.13 6.35 -4.54
N PHE A 81 3.84 5.37 -3.97
CA PHE A 81 4.41 4.24 -4.68
C PHE A 81 3.94 2.96 -4.00
N GLY A 82 3.65 1.92 -4.78
CA GLY A 82 3.12 0.67 -4.26
C GLY A 82 3.46 -0.52 -5.15
N ARG A 83 3.16 -1.73 -4.69
CA ARG A 83 3.22 -2.93 -5.52
C ARG A 83 1.98 -3.01 -6.41
N ASN A 84 2.10 -3.61 -7.58
CA ASN A 84 0.96 -3.85 -8.46
C ASN A 84 0.03 -4.98 -7.96
N SER A 85 -1.13 -5.10 -8.61
CA SER A 85 -2.19 -6.06 -8.27
C SER A 85 -1.80 -7.55 -8.32
N VAL A 86 -0.72 -7.89 -9.03
CA VAL A 86 -0.19 -9.27 -9.12
C VAL A 86 0.60 -9.64 -7.84
N SER A 87 0.96 -8.67 -7.01
CA SER A 87 1.70 -8.89 -5.77
C SER A 87 0.80 -9.35 -4.61
N GLY A 88 1.22 -10.41 -3.90
CA GLY A 88 0.58 -10.79 -2.62
C GLY A 88 0.58 -9.66 -1.58
N THR A 89 1.66 -8.87 -1.51
CA THR A 89 1.78 -7.69 -0.64
C THR A 89 0.66 -6.67 -0.91
N HIS A 90 0.34 -6.43 -2.19
CA HIS A 90 -0.76 -5.54 -2.58
C HIS A 90 -2.10 -6.06 -2.04
N GLY A 91 -2.37 -7.36 -2.17
CA GLY A 91 -3.58 -7.98 -1.62
C GLY A 91 -3.67 -7.87 -0.10
N VAL A 92 -2.57 -8.10 0.63
CA VAL A 92 -2.55 -7.97 2.09
C VAL A 92 -2.76 -6.51 2.50
N PHE A 93 -2.12 -5.55 1.84
CA PHE A 93 -2.31 -4.12 2.12
C PHE A 93 -3.77 -3.70 1.88
N LYS A 94 -4.36 -4.11 0.75
CA LYS A 94 -5.77 -3.86 0.44
C LYS A 94 -6.70 -4.38 1.53
N SER A 95 -6.49 -5.63 1.98
CA SER A 95 -7.32 -6.25 3.01
C SER A 95 -7.12 -5.65 4.41
N LYS A 96 -5.88 -5.37 4.81
CA LYS A 96 -5.53 -5.04 6.20
C LYS A 96 -5.39 -3.55 6.48
N VAL A 97 -4.88 -2.78 5.51
CA VAL A 97 -4.59 -1.35 5.66
C VAL A 97 -5.71 -0.49 5.10
N LEU A 98 -6.33 -0.92 3.99
CA LEU A 98 -7.43 -0.19 3.35
C LEU A 98 -8.83 -0.68 3.77
N CYS A 99 -8.92 -1.54 4.78
CA CYS A 99 -10.17 -2.12 5.26
C CYS A 99 -11.00 -2.80 4.15
N GLY A 100 -10.32 -3.41 3.17
CA GLY A 100 -10.95 -4.05 2.00
C GLY A 100 -11.28 -3.09 0.85
N GLY A 101 -10.99 -1.80 0.98
CA GLY A 101 -11.18 -0.77 -0.02
C GLY A 101 -10.21 -0.86 -1.20
N ASP A 102 -10.42 -0.03 -2.23
CA ASP A 102 -9.58 0.02 -3.43
C ASP A 102 -8.52 1.11 -3.37
N PHE A 103 -7.35 0.84 -3.93
CA PHE A 103 -6.30 1.84 -4.12
C PHE A 103 -6.76 2.99 -5.01
N SER A 104 -6.23 4.18 -4.75
CA SER A 104 -6.36 5.32 -5.64
C SER A 104 -5.56 5.11 -6.92
N ASN A 105 -6.11 5.53 -8.07
CA ASN A 105 -5.42 5.54 -9.37
C ASN A 105 -4.16 6.45 -9.38
N SER A 106 -3.94 7.25 -8.33
CA SER A 106 -2.74 8.08 -8.15
C SER A 106 -1.55 7.32 -7.53
N VAL A 107 -1.72 6.04 -7.16
CA VAL A 107 -0.62 5.20 -6.69
C VAL A 107 0.21 4.74 -7.88
N ASN A 108 1.50 5.07 -7.88
CA ASN A 108 2.43 4.60 -8.90
C ASN A 108 2.83 3.16 -8.58
N GLU A 109 2.29 2.21 -9.35
CA GLU A 109 2.55 0.79 -9.17
C GLU A 109 3.94 0.39 -9.70
N MET A 110 4.63 -0.44 -8.91
CA MET A 110 5.97 -0.94 -9.18
C MET A 110 5.99 -2.46 -9.24
N LEU A 111 6.79 -3.01 -10.16
CA LEU A 111 6.92 -4.46 -10.36
C LEU A 111 7.53 -5.15 -9.14
N GLY A 112 8.53 -4.54 -8.50
CA GLY A 112 9.29 -5.11 -7.39
C GLY A 112 9.26 -4.28 -6.11
N ALA A 113 9.50 -4.92 -4.96
CA ALA A 113 9.61 -4.23 -3.67
C ALA A 113 10.83 -3.29 -3.62
N SER A 114 11.97 -3.70 -4.18
CA SER A 114 13.15 -2.84 -4.31
C SER A 114 12.86 -1.59 -5.12
N SER A 115 12.07 -1.70 -6.20
CA SER A 115 11.67 -0.56 -7.02
C SER A 115 10.81 0.44 -6.26
N VAL A 116 9.94 -0.01 -5.34
CA VAL A 116 9.18 0.89 -4.45
C VAL A 116 10.13 1.67 -3.55
N VAL A 117 11.04 0.99 -2.86
CA VAL A 117 12.00 1.63 -1.94
C VAL A 117 12.92 2.59 -2.68
N GLN A 118 13.39 2.21 -3.86
CA GLN A 118 14.23 3.06 -4.69
C GLN A 118 13.49 4.31 -5.17
N ALA A 119 12.23 4.19 -5.59
CA ALA A 119 11.42 5.34 -6.01
C ALA A 119 11.20 6.33 -4.86
N VAL A 120 10.95 5.84 -3.64
CA VAL A 120 10.87 6.67 -2.43
C VAL A 120 12.19 7.40 -2.19
N ALA A 121 13.32 6.71 -2.29
CA ALA A 121 14.65 7.28 -2.03
C ALA A 121 15.13 8.27 -3.10
N SER A 122 14.72 8.10 -4.37
CA SER A 122 15.13 8.97 -5.47
C SER A 122 14.18 10.15 -5.72
N THR A 123 13.12 10.28 -4.93
CA THR A 123 12.19 11.41 -5.05
C THR A 123 12.90 12.70 -4.64
N PRO A 124 12.91 13.76 -5.48
CA PRO A 124 13.63 14.99 -5.17
C PRO A 124 13.23 15.61 -3.83
N LEU A 125 14.23 16.11 -3.10
CA LEU A 125 14.03 16.84 -1.86
C LEU A 125 13.47 18.25 -2.09
N PRO A 126 12.68 18.79 -1.15
CA PRO A 126 12.20 20.18 -1.19
C PRO A 126 13.30 21.24 -1.05
#